data_AF-A0A2E7K190-F1
#
_entry.id   AF-A0A2E7K190-F1
#
_cell.length_a   1.000
_cell.length_b   1.000
_cell.length_c   1.000
_cell.angle_alpha   90.00
_cell.angle_beta   90.00
_cell.angle_gamma   90.00
#
_symmetry.space_group_name_H-M   'P 1'
#
loop_
_entity.id
_entity.type
_entity.pdbx_description
1 polymer ?
#
loop_
_entity_poly.entity_id
_entity_poly.type
_entity_poly.pdbx_seq_one_letter_code
_entity_poly.pdbx_strand_id
1 'polypeptide(L)'
;MKQPKKWTVTDVADRFEEAAQTLRRMPPVKVQGYFNVYPDVIRTSIELMQADVLPMRLGPPSAEAISRMEETIQWIFYLDDEEERRLVWLRAERVVWKRICWRLGCGRTKAWQMWTYALLKIVTRLNSKLGGR
;
A
#
# COMPACT_ATOMS: atom_id res chain seq x y z
N MET A 1 10.37 -6.17 27.87
CA MET A 1 9.86 -7.18 26.91
C MET A 1 8.61 -6.62 26.24
N LYS A 2 8.62 -6.39 24.92
CA LYS A 2 7.39 -6.03 24.19
C LYS A 2 6.56 -7.30 24.00
N GLN A 3 5.36 -7.34 24.57
CA GLN A 3 4.39 -8.42 24.34
C GLN A 3 4.15 -8.58 22.84
N PRO A 4 3.99 -9.81 22.31
CA PRO A 4 3.64 -10.00 20.91
C PRO A 4 2.24 -9.38 20.68
N LYS A 5 2.19 -8.30 19.89
CA LYS A 5 0.95 -7.61 19.57
C LYS A 5 0.05 -8.57 18.78
N LYS A 6 -1.13 -8.88 19.32
CA LYS A 6 -2.17 -9.60 18.57
C LYS A 6 -2.66 -8.70 17.43
N TRP A 7 -2.78 -9.26 16.23
CA TRP A 7 -3.28 -8.52 15.08
C TRP A 7 -4.78 -8.28 15.22
N THR A 8 -5.20 -7.03 14.99
CA THR A 8 -6.61 -6.66 14.86
C THR A 8 -6.97 -6.39 13.40
N VAL A 9 -8.27 -6.37 13.08
CA VAL A 9 -8.76 -6.05 11.73
C VAL A 9 -8.29 -4.66 11.29
N THR A 10 -8.32 -3.69 12.20
CA THR A 10 -7.85 -2.32 11.94
C THR A 10 -6.34 -2.29 11.66
N ASP A 11 -5.53 -3.00 12.46
CA ASP A 11 -4.07 -3.05 12.24
C ASP A 11 -3.72 -3.63 10.86
N VAL A 12 -4.44 -4.67 10.43
CA VAL A 12 -4.23 -5.28 9.11
C VAL A 12 -4.68 -4.33 8.00
N ALA A 13 -5.82 -3.64 8.18
CA ALA A 13 -6.28 -2.63 7.23
C ALA A 13 -5.27 -1.49 7.07
N ASP A 14 -4.75 -0.96 8.17
CA ASP A 14 -3.75 0.11 8.19
C ASP A 14 -2.45 -0.34 7.52
N ARG A 15 -2.05 -1.61 7.71
CA ARG A 15 -0.89 -2.19 7.04
C ARG A 15 -1.06 -2.33 5.53
N PHE A 16 -2.24 -2.75 5.06
CA PHE A 16 -2.53 -2.74 3.63
C PHE A 16 -2.51 -1.33 3.04
N GLU A 17 -3.01 -0.34 3.80
CA GLU A 17 -3.00 1.05 3.37
C GLU A 17 -1.57 1.61 3.28
N GLU A 18 -0.72 1.34 4.28
CA GLU A 18 0.71 1.68 4.25
C GLU A 18 1.42 1.03 3.06
N ALA A 19 1.11 -0.23 2.75
CA ALA A 19 1.67 -0.95 1.63
C ALA A 19 1.28 -0.32 0.28
N ALA A 20 -0.01 0.00 0.10
CA ALA A 20 -0.50 0.66 -1.11
C ALA A 20 0.13 2.06 -1.30
N GLN A 21 0.34 2.82 -0.22
CA GLN A 21 1.05 4.09 -0.27
C GLN A 21 2.52 3.91 -0.67
N THR A 22 3.18 2.88 -0.13
CA THR A 22 4.59 2.56 -0.44
C THR A 22 4.74 2.18 -1.91
N LEU A 23 3.86 1.35 -2.46
CA LEU A 23 3.87 0.98 -3.88
C LEU A 23 3.67 2.18 -4.80
N ARG A 24 2.80 3.13 -4.46
CA ARG A 24 2.62 4.36 -5.25
C ARG A 24 3.88 5.23 -5.32
N ARG A 25 4.75 5.13 -4.32
CA ARG A 25 6.02 5.88 -4.25
C ARG A 25 7.18 5.14 -4.90
N MET A 26 7.02 3.85 -5.22
CA MET A 26 8.08 3.12 -5.92
C MET A 26 8.29 3.68 -7.32
N PRO A 27 9.56 3.77 -7.78
CA PRO A 27 9.82 4.16 -9.14
C PRO A 27 9.16 3.14 -10.08
N PRO A 28 8.46 3.58 -11.14
CA PRO A 28 7.82 2.66 -12.05
C PRO A 28 8.91 1.86 -12.78
N VAL A 29 8.71 0.54 -12.89
CA VAL A 29 9.58 -0.31 -13.72
C VAL A 29 9.33 0.07 -15.18
N LYS A 30 10.28 0.79 -15.77
CA LYS A 30 10.26 1.22 -17.18
C LYS A 30 11.60 0.89 -17.82
N VAL A 31 11.57 0.58 -19.11
CA VAL A 31 12.81 0.50 -19.92
C VAL A 31 13.50 1.85 -19.84
N GLN A 32 14.82 1.85 -19.64
CA GLN A 32 15.62 3.08 -19.58
C GLN A 32 15.32 3.93 -20.82
N GLY A 33 14.77 5.12 -20.60
CA GLY A 33 14.42 6.06 -21.67
C GLY A 33 15.65 6.80 -22.19
N TYR A 34 15.41 7.91 -22.91
CA TYR A 34 16.47 8.83 -23.32
C TYR A 34 17.14 9.44 -22.08
N PHE A 35 18.46 9.35 -22.01
CA PHE A 35 19.26 10.06 -21.02
C PHE A 35 19.90 11.30 -21.66
N ASN A 36 20.09 12.34 -20.86
CA ASN A 36 20.76 13.57 -21.26
C ASN A 36 22.28 13.45 -20.99
N VAL A 37 23.12 13.78 -21.98
CA VAL A 37 24.60 13.82 -21.83
C VAL A 37 25.14 15.23 -21.56
N TYR A 38 24.29 16.27 -21.55
CA TYR A 38 24.70 17.60 -21.14
C TYR A 38 25.18 17.59 -19.69
N PRO A 39 26.24 18.34 -19.37
CA PRO A 39 26.67 18.52 -17.99
C PRO A 39 25.57 19.18 -17.15
N ASP A 40 25.57 18.88 -15.85
CA ASP A 40 24.65 19.50 -14.90
C ASP A 40 24.81 21.03 -14.92
N VAL A 41 23.69 21.75 -14.99
CA VAL A 41 23.68 23.21 -14.95
C VAL A 41 24.01 23.66 -13.53
N ILE A 42 25.22 24.17 -13.33
CA ILE A 42 25.65 24.76 -12.07
C ILE A 42 24.97 26.13 -11.92
N ARG A 43 24.02 26.25 -10.98
CA ARG A 43 23.30 27.49 -10.69
C ARG A 43 23.95 28.24 -9.54
N THR A 44 23.94 29.57 -9.60
CA THR A 44 24.42 30.44 -8.52
C THR A 44 23.40 30.47 -7.37
N SER A 45 23.85 30.76 -6.15
CA SER A 45 22.97 30.84 -4.96
C SER A 45 21.79 31.81 -5.15
N ILE A 46 22.03 32.96 -5.81
CA ILE A 46 20.99 33.96 -6.10
C ILE A 46 19.92 33.38 -7.04
N GLU A 47 20.33 32.62 -8.06
CA GLU A 47 19.42 32.00 -9.03
C GLU A 47 18.57 30.90 -8.36
N LEU A 48 19.15 30.14 -7.42
CA LEU A 48 18.39 29.15 -6.64
C LEU A 48 17.36 29.80 -5.72
N MET A 49 17.66 30.96 -5.13
CA MET A 49 16.71 31.71 -4.31
C MET A 49 15.58 32.34 -5.13
N GLN A 50 15.87 32.73 -6.37
CA GLN A 50 14.89 33.28 -7.31
C GLN A 50 14.12 32.20 -8.09
N ALA A 51 14.50 30.92 -7.95
CA ALA A 51 13.83 29.82 -8.62
C ALA A 51 12.45 29.58 -8.03
N ASP A 52 11.49 29.22 -8.89
CA ASP A 52 10.17 28.78 -8.45
C ASP A 52 10.28 27.56 -7.54
N VAL A 53 9.51 27.58 -6.44
CA VAL A 53 9.44 26.45 -5.51
C VAL A 53 8.86 25.25 -6.25
N LEU A 54 9.71 24.27 -6.53
CA LEU A 54 9.26 23.01 -7.10
C LEU A 54 8.29 22.31 -6.13
N PRO A 55 7.24 21.64 -6.64
CA PRO A 55 6.33 20.90 -5.79
C PRO A 55 7.12 19.85 -4.99
N MET A 56 6.90 19.83 -3.68
CA MET A 56 7.59 18.92 -2.77
C MET A 56 7.29 17.48 -3.16
N ARG A 57 8.30 16.77 -3.67
CA ARG A 57 8.20 15.34 -3.97
C ARG A 57 8.62 14.56 -2.73
N LEU A 58 7.73 13.69 -2.26
CA LEU A 58 8.10 12.66 -1.30
C LEU A 58 9.16 11.78 -1.96
N GLY A 59 10.34 11.68 -1.36
CA GLY A 59 11.41 10.83 -1.87
C GLY A 59 11.01 9.34 -1.89
N PRO A 60 11.91 8.45 -2.33
CA PRO A 60 11.68 7.00 -2.27
C PRO A 60 11.26 6.56 -0.85
N PRO A 61 10.45 5.49 -0.72
CA PRO A 61 10.09 4.97 0.59
C PRO A 61 11.33 4.45 1.34
N SER A 62 11.28 4.46 2.67
CA SER A 62 12.33 3.88 3.51
C SER A 62 12.44 2.37 3.29
N ALA A 63 13.63 1.78 3.44
CA ALA A 63 13.87 0.35 3.31
C ALA A 63 12.96 -0.47 4.25
N GLU A 64 12.74 0.00 5.49
CA GLU A 64 11.82 -0.66 6.43
C GLU A 64 10.36 -0.63 5.96
N ALA A 65 9.94 0.42 5.24
CA ALA A 65 8.60 0.48 4.66
C ALA A 65 8.47 -0.50 3.49
N ILE A 66 9.53 -0.68 2.71
CA ILE A 66 9.59 -1.67 1.62
C ILE A 66 9.46 -3.09 2.18
N SER A 67 10.26 -3.46 3.18
CA SER A 67 10.18 -4.81 3.78
C SER A 67 8.81 -5.09 4.40
N ARG A 68 8.23 -4.10 5.08
CA ARG A 68 6.87 -4.20 5.63
C ARG A 68 5.81 -4.34 4.54
N MET A 69 5.95 -3.61 3.45
CA MET A 69 5.07 -3.72 2.28
C MET A 69 5.18 -5.10 1.64
N GLU A 70 6.39 -5.62 1.41
CA GLU A 70 6.61 -6.97 0.85
C GLU A 70 5.94 -8.06 1.70
N GLU A 71 6.09 -7.98 3.03
CA GLU A 71 5.41 -8.87 3.97
C GLU A 71 3.87 -8.80 3.81
N THR A 72 3.30 -7.59 3.75
CA THR A 72 1.84 -7.42 3.64
C THR A 72 1.27 -7.91 2.31
N ILE A 73 2.02 -7.78 1.20
CA ILE A 73 1.59 -8.30 -0.11
C ILE A 73 1.44 -9.82 -0.05
N GLN A 74 2.30 -10.52 0.71
CA GLN A 74 2.19 -11.96 0.88
C GLN A 74 0.91 -12.39 1.61
N TRP A 75 0.32 -11.54 2.46
CA TRP A 75 -0.90 -11.88 3.19
C TRP A 75 -2.12 -12.04 2.28
N ILE A 76 -2.07 -11.49 1.06
CA ILE A 76 -3.12 -11.67 0.04
C ILE A 76 -3.31 -13.16 -0.30
N PHE A 77 -2.25 -13.97 -0.21
CA PHE A 77 -2.33 -15.41 -0.47
C PHE A 77 -3.05 -16.22 0.61
N TYR A 78 -3.40 -15.61 1.75
CA TYR A 78 -4.26 -16.26 2.75
C TYR A 78 -5.74 -16.23 2.38
N LEU A 79 -6.12 -15.42 1.38
CA LEU A 79 -7.47 -15.38 0.84
C LEU A 79 -7.55 -16.37 -0.32
N ASP A 80 -8.50 -17.30 -0.29
CA ASP A 80 -8.67 -18.30 -1.35
C ASP A 80 -9.35 -17.69 -2.59
N ASP A 81 -10.26 -16.75 -2.38
CA ASP A 81 -11.05 -16.11 -3.43
C ASP A 81 -10.34 -14.89 -4.04
N GLU A 82 -10.29 -14.82 -5.37
CA GLU A 82 -9.72 -13.70 -6.10
C GLU A 82 -10.51 -12.40 -5.89
N GLU A 83 -11.84 -12.47 -5.76
CA GLU A 83 -12.66 -11.28 -5.54
C GLU A 83 -12.36 -10.63 -4.19
N GLU A 84 -12.14 -11.44 -3.14
CA GLU A 84 -11.74 -10.96 -1.81
C GLU A 84 -10.37 -10.29 -1.85
N ARG A 85 -9.40 -10.87 -2.57
CA ARG A 85 -8.06 -10.28 -2.77
C ARG A 85 -8.15 -8.90 -3.42
N ARG A 86 -8.90 -8.81 -4.52
CA ARG A 86 -9.12 -7.55 -5.24
C ARG A 86 -9.85 -6.53 -4.37
N LEU A 87 -10.85 -6.95 -3.60
CA LEU A 87 -11.61 -6.07 -2.70
C LEU A 87 -10.73 -5.43 -1.61
N VAL A 88 -9.90 -6.24 -0.94
CA VAL A 88 -8.96 -5.73 0.08
C VAL A 88 -8.01 -4.70 -0.54
N TRP A 89 -7.49 -4.98 -1.73
CA TRP A 89 -6.55 -4.08 -2.40
C TRP A 89 -7.19 -2.77 -2.87
N LEU A 90 -8.38 -2.83 -3.48
CA LEU A 90 -9.14 -1.65 -3.87
C LEU A 90 -9.44 -0.75 -2.66
N ARG A 91 -9.73 -1.37 -1.51
CA ARG A 91 -9.95 -0.61 -0.29
C ARG A 91 -8.67 0.03 0.22
N ALA A 92 -7.54 -0.65 0.16
CA ALA A 92 -6.21 -0.13 0.52
C ALA A 92 -5.82 1.07 -0.36
N GLU A 93 -6.15 1.04 -1.65
CA GLU A 93 -5.96 2.16 -2.58
C GLU A 93 -6.91 3.36 -2.35
N ARG A 94 -7.76 3.28 -1.32
CA ARG A 94 -8.79 4.29 -1.00
C ARG A 94 -9.83 4.49 -2.12
N VAL A 95 -10.15 3.43 -2.87
CA VAL A 95 -11.24 3.49 -3.86
C VAL A 95 -12.58 3.65 -3.15
N VAL A 96 -13.42 4.54 -3.67
CA VAL A 96 -14.75 4.83 -3.11
C VAL A 96 -15.64 3.59 -3.20
N TRP A 97 -16.37 3.29 -2.11
CA TRP A 97 -17.30 2.15 -2.03
C TRP A 97 -18.26 2.04 -3.21
N LYS A 98 -18.76 3.17 -3.74
CA LYS A 98 -19.63 3.18 -4.92
C LYS A 98 -18.98 2.40 -6.07
N ARG A 99 -17.73 2.71 -6.44
CA ARG A 99 -17.02 2.04 -7.54
C ARG A 99 -16.77 0.55 -7.26
N ILE A 100 -16.51 0.19 -6.00
CA ILE A 100 -16.34 -1.21 -5.57
C ILE A 100 -17.66 -1.98 -5.73
N CYS A 101 -18.77 -1.42 -5.25
CA CYS A 101 -20.10 -2.00 -5.36
C CYS A 101 -20.52 -2.21 -6.82
N TRP A 102 -20.26 -1.24 -7.70
CA TRP A 102 -20.51 -1.38 -9.14
C TRP A 102 -19.72 -2.53 -9.76
N ARG A 103 -18.49 -2.77 -9.32
CA ARG A 103 -17.65 -3.86 -9.81
C ARG A 103 -18.12 -5.24 -9.30
N LEU A 104 -18.50 -5.32 -8.02
CA LEU A 104 -18.93 -6.57 -7.38
C LEU A 104 -20.41 -6.91 -7.59
N GLY A 105 -21.21 -5.99 -8.16
CA GLY A 105 -22.65 -6.16 -8.31
C GLY A 105 -23.40 -6.28 -6.97
N CYS A 106 -22.86 -5.73 -5.88
CA CYS A 106 -23.44 -5.87 -4.54
C CYS A 106 -23.67 -4.52 -3.83
N GLY A 107 -24.61 -4.52 -2.88
CA GLY A 107 -24.89 -3.35 -2.04
C GLY A 107 -23.73 -2.99 -1.10
N ARG A 108 -23.70 -1.73 -0.63
CA ARG A 108 -22.63 -1.19 0.24
C ARG A 108 -22.39 -2.01 1.50
N THR A 109 -23.47 -2.40 2.19
CA THR A 109 -23.38 -3.17 3.44
C THR A 109 -22.75 -4.54 3.20
N LYS A 110 -23.14 -5.23 2.12
CA LYS A 110 -22.57 -6.53 1.74
C LYS A 110 -21.09 -6.39 1.38
N ALA A 111 -20.71 -5.38 0.59
CA ALA A 111 -19.32 -5.12 0.25
C ALA A 111 -18.46 -4.86 1.50
N TRP A 112 -18.98 -4.10 2.47
CA TRP A 112 -18.30 -3.84 3.74
C TRP A 112 -18.16 -5.09 4.61
N GLN A 113 -19.18 -5.94 4.66
CA GLN A 113 -19.13 -7.22 5.36
C GLN A 113 -18.12 -8.18 4.72
N MET A 114 -18.11 -8.29 3.39
CA MET A 114 -17.13 -9.09 2.65
C MET A 114 -15.70 -8.63 2.93
N TRP A 115 -15.47 -7.31 2.90
CA TRP A 115 -14.15 -6.74 3.23
C TRP A 115 -13.74 -7.04 4.67
N THR A 116 -14.64 -6.84 5.64
CA THR A 116 -14.38 -7.15 7.05
C THR A 116 -14.08 -8.63 7.26
N TYR A 117 -14.81 -9.51 6.58
CA TYR A 117 -14.60 -10.96 6.65
C TYR A 117 -13.27 -11.38 6.04
N ALA A 118 -12.88 -10.80 4.89
CA ALA A 118 -11.58 -11.05 4.27
C ALA A 118 -10.43 -10.64 5.22
N LEU A 119 -10.52 -9.47 5.85
CA LEU A 119 -9.53 -9.05 6.85
C LEU A 119 -9.52 -9.97 8.07
N LEU A 120 -10.68 -10.45 8.52
CA LEU A 120 -10.77 -11.40 9.62
C LEU A 120 -10.04 -12.71 9.29
N LYS A 121 -10.18 -13.25 8.06
CA LYS A 121 -9.43 -14.45 7.61
C LYS A 121 -7.92 -14.23 7.69
N ILE A 122 -7.44 -13.06 7.30
CA ILE A 122 -6.01 -12.72 7.39
C ILE A 122 -5.57 -12.65 8.85
N VAL A 123 -6.33 -11.95 9.69
CA VAL A 123 -6.05 -11.82 11.12
C VAL A 123 -5.99 -13.18 11.82
N THR A 124 -6.94 -14.08 11.53
CA THR A 124 -6.94 -15.42 12.14
C THR A 124 -5.70 -16.20 11.74
N ARG A 125 -5.30 -16.19 10.46
CA ARG A 125 -4.08 -16.86 9.99
C ARG A 125 -2.81 -16.28 10.61
N LEU A 126 -2.71 -14.95 10.71
CA LEU A 126 -1.57 -14.28 11.35
C LEU A 126 -1.47 -14.59 12.84
N ASN A 127 -2.60 -14.54 13.56
CA ASN A 127 -2.64 -14.87 14.98
C ASN A 127 -2.41 -16.37 15.24
N SER A 128 -2.85 -17.26 14.36
CA SER A 128 -2.51 -18.69 14.43
C SER A 128 -1.00 -18.93 14.26
N LYS A 129 -0.35 -18.24 13.29
CA LYS A 129 1.11 -18.31 13.13
C LYS A 129 1.87 -17.78 14.36
N LEU A 130 1.35 -16.71 14.98
CA LEU A 130 1.94 -16.11 16.19
C LEU A 130 1.75 -17.00 17.43
N GLY A 131 0.62 -17.69 17.52
CA GLY A 131 0.21 -18.50 18.67
C GLY A 131 0.81 -19.90 18.75
N GLY A 132 1.64 -20.29 17.77
CA GLY A 132 2.50 -21.48 17.80
C GLY A 132 1.92 -22.70 18.53
N ARG A 133 0.98 -23.40 17.89
CA ARG A 133 0.80 -24.85 18.07
C ARG A 133 1.23 -25.53 16.79
#